data_AF-A0A8B5WE46-F1
#
_entry.id   AF-A0A8B5WE46-F1
#
_cell.length_a   1.000
_cell.length_b   1.000
_cell.length_c   1.000
_cell.angle_alpha   90.00
_cell.angle_beta   90.00
_cell.angle_gamma   90.00
#
_symmetry.space_group_name_H-M   'P 1'
#
loop_
_entity.id
_entity.type
_entity.pdbx_description
1 polymer ?
#
loop_
_entity_poly.entity_id
_entity_poly.type
_entity_poly.pdbx_seq_one_letter_code
_entity_poly.pdbx_strand_id
1 'polypeptide(L)'
;QKAVMAWRAGHVDSVQRGRQRAWMLAYLIEAMEDIYPSTRRFAALSYRAIVYDWPRPDEVAELREALLRFDFMGTEQDRASQMSALRASWQALDKSDWPAPPPQSGVGPDFVLPAALREELVELGRRQDKQISIGE
;
A
#
# COMPACT_ATOMS: atom_id res chain seq x y z
N GLN A 1 7.89 13.95 -1.71
CA GLN A 1 6.48 14.08 -1.23
C GLN A 1 5.76 12.72 -1.11
N LYS A 2 5.96 11.74 -2.00
CA LYS A 2 5.36 10.38 -1.88
C LYS A 2 5.61 9.69 -0.52
N ALA A 3 6.84 9.75 -0.02
CA ALA A 3 7.19 9.21 1.30
C ALA A 3 6.38 9.87 2.43
N VAL A 4 6.06 11.17 2.33
CA VAL A 4 5.27 11.91 3.31
C VAL A 4 3.78 11.52 3.23
N MET A 5 3.24 11.32 2.04
CA MET A 5 1.86 10.84 1.86
C MET A 5 1.69 9.40 2.35
N ALA A 6 2.63 8.51 2.04
CA ALA A 6 2.66 7.15 2.59
C ALA A 6 2.77 7.17 4.11
N TRP A 7 3.70 7.96 4.66
CA TRP A 7 3.89 8.12 6.11
C TRP A 7 2.64 8.68 6.82
N ARG A 8 1.94 9.63 6.20
CA ARG A 8 0.68 10.21 6.74
C ARG A 8 -0.46 9.19 6.76
N ALA A 9 -0.52 8.26 5.81
CA ALA A 9 -1.51 7.17 5.84
C ALA A 9 -1.36 6.27 7.09
N GLY A 10 -0.14 6.14 7.61
CA GLY A 10 0.17 5.35 8.80
C GLY A 10 0.00 6.06 10.14
N HIS A 11 -0.16 7.39 10.19
CA HIS A 11 -0.21 8.15 11.45
C HIS A 11 -1.63 8.24 12.05
N VAL A 12 -1.69 8.02 13.37
CA VAL A 12 -2.82 7.53 14.18
C VAL A 12 -3.76 8.64 14.68
N ASP A 13 -3.86 9.77 13.97
CA ASP A 13 -4.76 10.87 14.40
C ASP A 13 -6.23 10.68 13.94
N SER A 14 -6.58 9.55 13.35
CA SER A 14 -7.92 9.30 12.83
C SER A 14 -8.69 8.30 13.67
N VAL A 15 -9.96 8.59 13.91
CA VAL A 15 -11.00 7.72 14.51
C VAL A 15 -11.20 6.40 13.71
N GLN A 16 -10.45 6.22 12.62
CA GLN A 16 -10.58 5.15 11.64
C GLN A 16 -9.59 4.02 11.94
N ARG A 17 -10.12 2.84 12.30
CA ARG A 17 -9.32 1.62 12.48
C ARG A 17 -8.86 1.04 11.14
N GLY A 18 -8.10 -0.06 11.18
CA GLY A 18 -7.54 -0.73 10.00
C GLY A 18 -8.55 -0.95 8.86
N ARG A 19 -9.73 -1.52 9.16
CA ARG A 19 -10.80 -1.73 8.15
C ARG A 19 -11.28 -0.44 7.48
N GLN A 20 -11.43 0.67 8.22
CA GLN A 20 -11.83 1.95 7.63
C GLN A 20 -10.77 2.54 6.69
N ARG A 21 -9.51 2.11 6.85
CA ARG A 21 -8.37 2.54 6.04
C ARG A 21 -7.98 1.50 4.97
N ALA A 22 -8.75 0.42 4.83
CA ALA A 22 -8.46 -0.69 3.92
C ALA A 22 -8.27 -0.25 2.46
N TRP A 23 -9.01 0.75 1.99
CA TRP A 23 -8.88 1.30 0.64
C TRP A 23 -7.47 1.85 0.34
N MET A 24 -6.74 2.30 1.37
CA MET A 24 -5.37 2.81 1.21
C MET A 24 -4.39 1.68 0.86
N LEU A 25 -4.70 0.43 1.20
CA LEU A 25 -3.81 -0.71 0.97
C LEU A 25 -3.57 -0.95 -0.52
N ALA A 26 -4.54 -0.66 -1.39
CA ALA A 26 -4.35 -0.75 -2.84
C ALA A 26 -3.21 0.16 -3.34
N TYR A 27 -3.12 1.38 -2.82
CA TYR A 27 -2.03 2.31 -3.12
C TYR A 27 -0.69 1.88 -2.53
N LEU A 28 -0.72 1.34 -1.31
CA LEU A 28 0.50 0.91 -0.63
C LEU A 28 1.11 -0.32 -1.30
N ILE A 29 0.29 -1.23 -1.82
CA ILE A 29 0.75 -2.36 -2.64
C ILE A 29 1.55 -1.86 -3.85
N GLU A 30 1.02 -0.89 -4.61
CA GLU A 30 1.75 -0.33 -5.76
C GLU A 30 3.04 0.39 -5.34
N ALA A 31 3.01 1.12 -4.21
CA ALA A 31 4.18 1.80 -3.69
C ALA A 31 5.27 0.84 -3.15
N MET A 32 4.91 -0.38 -2.76
CA MET A 32 5.86 -1.42 -2.34
C MET A 32 6.65 -2.00 -3.52
N GLU A 33 6.22 -1.78 -4.75
CA GLU A 33 6.94 -2.15 -5.99
C GLU A 33 7.73 -1.00 -6.61
N ASP A 34 7.75 0.18 -5.96
CA ASP A 34 8.48 1.35 -6.45
C ASP A 34 9.98 1.05 -6.56
N ILE A 35 10.67 1.66 -7.53
CA ILE A 35 12.11 1.47 -7.76
C ILE A 35 12.96 1.95 -6.58
N TYR A 36 12.46 2.88 -5.77
CA TYR A 36 13.17 3.48 -4.65
C TYR A 36 12.98 2.68 -3.35
N PRO A 37 14.07 2.18 -2.73
CA PRO A 37 13.98 1.42 -1.48
C PRO A 37 13.29 2.17 -0.34
N SER A 38 13.44 3.49 -0.26
CA SER A 38 12.79 4.33 0.74
C SER A 38 11.27 4.32 0.58
N THR A 39 10.75 4.49 -0.64
CA THR A 39 9.31 4.40 -0.95
C THR A 39 8.76 3.04 -0.54
N ARG A 40 9.44 1.95 -0.93
CA ARG A 40 9.05 0.58 -0.55
C ARG A 40 8.99 0.39 0.96
N ARG A 41 10.03 0.84 1.67
CA ARG A 41 10.09 0.78 3.14
C ARG A 41 8.93 1.53 3.80
N PHE A 42 8.69 2.77 3.40
CA PHE A 42 7.60 3.56 3.98
C PHE A 42 6.23 2.97 3.66
N ALA A 43 6.03 2.45 2.45
CA ALA A 43 4.80 1.78 2.06
C ALA A 43 4.56 0.52 2.90
N ALA A 44 5.56 -0.34 3.05
CA ALA A 44 5.48 -1.56 3.86
C ALA A 44 5.19 -1.25 5.34
N LEU A 45 5.83 -0.23 5.91
CA LEU A 45 5.58 0.19 7.30
C LEU A 45 4.14 0.72 7.48
N SER A 46 3.64 1.47 6.52
CA SER A 46 2.28 2.04 6.56
C SER A 46 1.22 0.96 6.36
N TYR A 47 1.48 0.00 5.46
CA TYR A 47 0.64 -1.18 5.28
C TYR A 47 0.57 -1.94 6.60
N ARG A 48 1.73 -2.25 7.19
CA ARG A 48 1.80 -2.93 8.48
C ARG A 48 1.02 -2.20 9.57
N ALA A 49 1.13 -0.87 9.66
CA ALA A 49 0.37 -0.09 10.64
C ALA A 49 -1.16 -0.26 10.47
N ILE A 50 -1.68 -0.20 9.24
CA ILE A 50 -3.11 -0.39 8.95
C ILE A 50 -3.56 -1.82 9.31
N VAL A 51 -2.77 -2.83 8.92
CA VAL A 51 -3.09 -4.25 9.18
C VAL A 51 -2.98 -4.62 10.66
N TYR A 52 -2.06 -4.02 11.41
CA TYR A 52 -1.92 -4.28 12.84
C TYR A 52 -3.04 -3.62 13.66
N ASP A 53 -3.60 -2.53 13.15
CA ASP A 53 -4.76 -1.83 13.70
C ASP A 53 -6.10 -2.44 13.25
N TRP A 54 -6.08 -3.63 12.64
CA TRP A 54 -7.30 -4.32 12.23
C TRP A 54 -8.13 -4.78 13.45
N PRO A 55 -9.45 -4.53 13.48
CA PRO A 55 -10.28 -4.82 14.64
C PRO A 55 -10.43 -6.31 14.95
N ARG A 56 -10.26 -7.17 13.94
CA ARG A 56 -10.29 -8.64 14.04
C ARG A 56 -9.01 -9.20 13.43
N PRO A 57 -7.94 -9.38 14.23
CA PRO A 57 -6.63 -9.79 13.74
C PRO A 57 -6.61 -11.03 12.84
N ASP A 58 -7.47 -12.01 13.13
CA ASP A 58 -7.50 -13.30 12.44
C ASP A 58 -7.89 -13.15 10.97
N GLU A 59 -8.70 -12.15 10.61
CA GLU A 59 -9.09 -11.87 9.23
C GLU A 59 -7.93 -11.44 8.35
N VAL A 60 -6.84 -10.96 8.95
CA VAL A 60 -5.66 -10.45 8.24
C VAL A 60 -4.37 -11.15 8.69
N ALA A 61 -4.49 -12.33 9.31
CA ALA A 61 -3.34 -13.06 9.86
C ALA A 61 -2.30 -13.40 8.77
N GLU A 62 -2.74 -13.88 7.61
CA GLU A 62 -1.84 -14.19 6.49
C GLU A 62 -1.11 -12.94 5.97
N LEU A 63 -1.80 -11.80 5.88
CA LEU A 63 -1.18 -10.53 5.50
C LEU A 63 -0.16 -10.07 6.53
N ARG A 64 -0.46 -10.21 7.83
CA ARG A 64 0.49 -9.89 8.90
C ARG A 64 1.78 -10.68 8.74
N GLU A 65 1.66 -11.98 8.49
CA GLU A 65 2.80 -12.86 8.31
C GLU A 65 3.59 -12.53 7.04
N ALA A 66 2.89 -12.29 5.91
CA ALA A 66 3.54 -11.88 4.66
C ALA A 66 4.32 -10.56 4.83
N LEU A 67 3.75 -9.58 5.53
CA LEU A 67 4.39 -8.28 5.78
C LEU A 67 5.60 -8.37 6.73
N LEU A 68 5.61 -9.32 7.66
CA LEU A 68 6.78 -9.57 8.53
C LEU A 68 7.97 -10.11 7.74
N ARG A 69 7.70 -10.89 6.69
CA ARG A 69 8.71 -11.51 5.83
C ARG A 69 9.12 -10.61 4.65
N PHE A 70 8.45 -9.49 4.45
CA PHE A 70 8.70 -8.62 3.31
C PHE A 70 10.07 -7.93 3.41
N ASP A 71 10.99 -8.30 2.52
CA ASP A 71 12.32 -7.68 2.43
C ASP A 71 12.36 -6.63 1.31
N PHE A 72 12.22 -5.36 1.69
CA PHE A 72 12.26 -4.23 0.75
C PHE A 72 13.66 -3.99 0.14
N MET A 73 14.71 -4.59 0.70
CA MET A 73 16.10 -4.54 0.22
C MET A 73 16.51 -5.79 -0.55
N GLY A 74 15.69 -6.85 -0.54
CA GLY A 74 15.95 -8.12 -1.22
C GLY A 74 16.07 -7.95 -2.74
N THR A 75 16.39 -9.02 -3.47
CA THR A 75 16.53 -8.95 -4.94
C THR A 75 15.19 -8.62 -5.60
N GLU A 76 15.22 -8.14 -6.85
CA GLU A 76 13.97 -7.87 -7.60
C GLU A 76 13.09 -9.12 -7.73
N GLN A 77 13.72 -10.27 -7.98
CA GLN A 77 13.02 -11.55 -8.09
C GLN A 77 12.36 -11.96 -6.76
N ASP A 78 13.08 -11.86 -5.64
CA ASP A 78 12.53 -12.20 -4.32
C ASP A 78 11.37 -11.26 -3.97
N ARG A 79 11.53 -9.96 -4.21
CA ARG A 79 10.48 -8.97 -3.99
C ARG A 79 9.26 -9.25 -4.86
N ALA A 80 9.43 -9.56 -6.14
CA ALA A 80 8.33 -9.88 -7.04
C ALA A 80 7.54 -11.10 -6.57
N SER A 81 8.22 -12.15 -6.08
CA SER A 81 7.58 -13.32 -5.49
C SER A 81 6.78 -12.97 -4.23
N GLN A 82 7.37 -12.21 -3.31
CA GLN A 82 6.71 -11.76 -2.08
C GLN A 82 5.51 -10.86 -2.37
N MET A 83 5.62 -9.94 -3.35
CA MET A 83 4.53 -9.07 -3.77
C MET A 83 3.39 -9.84 -4.43
N SER A 84 3.70 -10.85 -5.26
CA SER A 84 2.68 -11.72 -5.84
C SER A 84 1.89 -12.45 -4.75
N ALA A 85 2.57 -13.03 -3.76
CA ALA A 85 1.92 -13.66 -2.61
C ALA A 85 1.08 -12.68 -1.79
N LEU A 86 1.61 -11.48 -1.49
CA LEU A 86 0.89 -10.44 -0.75
C LEU A 86 -0.38 -9.98 -1.50
N ARG A 87 -0.30 -9.79 -2.82
CA ARG A 87 -1.45 -9.43 -3.67
C ARG A 87 -2.49 -10.55 -3.68
N ALA A 88 -2.08 -11.81 -3.78
CA ALA A 88 -2.99 -12.95 -3.74
C ALA A 88 -3.73 -13.04 -2.39
N SER A 89 -3.01 -12.96 -1.27
CA SER A 89 -3.63 -12.93 0.07
C SER A 89 -4.57 -11.74 0.23
N TRP A 90 -4.20 -10.55 -0.26
CA TRP A 90 -5.08 -9.37 -0.22
C TRP A 90 -6.37 -9.60 -1.00
N GLN A 91 -6.29 -10.14 -2.21
CA GLN A 91 -7.45 -10.41 -3.06
C GLN A 91 -8.35 -11.49 -2.48
N ALA A 92 -7.79 -12.50 -1.83
CA ALA A 92 -8.52 -13.61 -1.23
C ALA A 92 -9.36 -13.24 0.02
N LEU A 93 -9.08 -12.10 0.66
CA LEU A 93 -9.87 -11.66 1.82
C LEU A 93 -11.33 -11.42 1.46
N ASP A 94 -12.24 -11.85 2.34
CA ASP A 94 -13.64 -11.46 2.30
C ASP A 94 -13.78 -10.00 2.72
N LYS A 95 -14.30 -9.18 1.79
CA LYS A 95 -14.49 -7.73 1.95
C LYS A 95 -15.96 -7.34 1.93
N SER A 96 -16.87 -8.32 2.00
CA SER A 96 -18.31 -8.11 1.86
C SER A 96 -18.90 -7.18 2.94
N ASP A 97 -18.30 -7.15 4.13
CA ASP A 97 -18.70 -6.30 5.25
C ASP A 97 -17.77 -5.08 5.48
N TRP A 98 -16.87 -4.79 4.54
CA TRP A 98 -15.92 -3.70 4.68
C TRP A 98 -16.54 -2.35 4.27
N PRO A 99 -16.09 -1.23 4.87
CA PRO A 99 -16.50 0.09 4.42
C PRO A 99 -16.11 0.30 2.97
N ALA A 100 -17.07 0.71 2.13
CA ALA A 100 -16.79 1.02 0.72
C ALA A 100 -15.69 2.09 0.62
N PRO A 101 -14.76 1.98 -0.36
CA PRO A 101 -13.79 3.03 -0.61
C PRO A 101 -14.48 4.37 -0.89
N PRO A 102 -13.91 5.51 -0.41
CA PRO A 102 -14.43 6.83 -0.74
C PRO A 102 -14.47 7.02 -2.27
N PRO A 103 -15.54 7.56 -2.89
CA PRO A 103 -15.62 7.70 -4.34
C PRO A 103 -14.46 8.49 -4.95
N GLN A 104 -14.00 9.54 -4.26
CA GLN A 104 -12.86 10.37 -4.65
C GLN A 104 -11.51 9.65 -4.55
N SER A 105 -11.45 8.47 -3.92
CA SER A 105 -10.24 7.68 -3.83
C SER A 105 -9.92 6.93 -5.12
N GLY A 106 -10.84 6.81 -6.08
CA GLY A 106 -10.59 6.06 -7.33
C GLY A 106 -10.34 4.56 -7.17
N VAL A 107 -10.43 4.01 -5.94
CA VAL A 107 -10.31 2.58 -5.66
C VAL A 107 -11.66 1.92 -5.95
N GLY A 108 -11.63 0.80 -6.69
CA GLY A 108 -12.83 0.04 -7.02
C GLY A 108 -13.47 -0.64 -5.81
N PRO A 109 -14.73 -1.12 -5.92
CA PRO A 109 -15.41 -1.83 -4.84
C PRO A 109 -14.72 -3.14 -4.44
N ASP A 110 -13.86 -3.67 -5.29
CA ASP A 110 -12.99 -4.82 -5.05
C ASP A 110 -11.68 -4.47 -4.30
N PHE A 111 -11.52 -3.21 -3.93
CA PHE A 111 -10.31 -2.67 -3.29
C PHE A 111 -9.05 -2.82 -4.16
N VAL A 112 -9.22 -2.72 -5.48
CA VAL A 112 -8.14 -2.70 -6.46
C VAL A 112 -8.08 -1.34 -7.14
N LEU A 113 -6.88 -0.90 -7.50
CA LEU A 113 -6.70 0.29 -8.33
C LEU A 113 -7.01 -0.05 -9.79
N PRO A 114 -7.87 0.72 -10.47
CA PRO A 114 -8.05 0.60 -11.91
C PRO A 114 -6.70 0.70 -12.64
N ALA A 115 -6.51 -0.12 -13.67
CA ALA A 115 -5.23 -0.18 -14.40
C ALA A 115 -4.80 1.21 -14.93
N ALA A 116 -5.74 1.99 -15.46
CA ALA A 116 -5.50 3.34 -15.95
C ALA A 116 -4.97 4.28 -14.85
N LEU A 117 -5.56 4.22 -13.64
CA LEU A 117 -5.11 5.04 -12.50
C LEU A 117 -3.72 4.61 -12.03
N ARG A 118 -3.44 3.29 -12.01
CA ARG A 118 -2.11 2.79 -11.68
C ARG A 118 -1.05 3.29 -12.66
N GLU A 119 -1.32 3.22 -13.97
CA GLU A 119 -0.41 3.72 -15.01
C GLU A 119 -0.15 5.22 -14.87
N GLU A 120 -1.20 6.00 -14.60
CA GLU A 120 -1.07 7.44 -14.34
C GLU A 120 -0.17 7.74 -13.13
N LEU A 121 -0.36 7.02 -12.01
CA LEU A 121 0.46 7.20 -10.81
C LEU A 121 1.93 6.83 -11.02
N VAL A 122 2.20 5.78 -11.79
CA VAL A 122 3.56 5.39 -12.18
C VAL A 122 4.21 6.49 -13.01
N GLU A 123 3.49 7.01 -14.01
CA GLU A 123 3.99 8.07 -14.89
C GLU A 123 4.22 9.40 -14.13
N LEU A 124 3.28 9.80 -13.27
CA LEU A 124 3.47 10.95 -12.36
C LEU A 124 4.71 10.77 -11.48
N GLY A 125 4.93 9.54 -10.99
CA GLY A 125 6.13 9.19 -10.26
C GLY A 125 7.42 9.43 -11.02
N ARG A 126 7.48 8.97 -12.28
CA ARG A 126 8.64 9.15 -13.17
C ARG A 126 8.88 10.61 -13.53
N ARG A 127 7.83 11.42 -13.66
CA ARG A 127 7.95 12.85 -13.99
C ARG A 127 8.47 13.68 -12.82
N GLN A 128 7.94 13.46 -11.62
CA GLN A 128 8.37 14.19 -10.42
C GLN A 128 9.84 13.94 -10.07
N ASP A 129 10.36 12.77 -10.44
CA ASP A 129 11.77 12.41 -10.29
C ASP A 129 12.71 13.35 -11.07
N LYS A 130 12.27 13.86 -12.22
CA LYS A 130 13.04 14.81 -13.03
C LYS A 130 13.02 16.24 -12.49
N GLN A 131 12.27 16.52 -11.42
CA GLN A 131 12.00 17.85 -10.90
C GLN A 131 12.58 18.10 -9.50
N ILE A 132 13.55 17.30 -9.04
CA ILE A 132 14.33 17.65 -7.85
C ILE A 132 15.33 18.75 -8.24
N SER A 133 14.86 20.00 -8.26
CA SER A 133 15.74 21.17 -8.25
C SER A 133 16.44 21.21 -6.89
N ILE A 134 17.71 20.79 -6.87
CA ILE A 134 18.64 21.09 -5.78
C ILE A 134 18.93 22.59 -5.89
N GLY A 135 18.18 23.40 -5.14
CA GLY A 135 18.56 24.79 -4.87
C GLY A 135 19.51 24.80 -3.67
N GLU A 136 20.71 25.35 -3.90
CA GLU A 136 21.70 25.71 -2.86
C GLU A 136 21.13 26.67 -1.81
#